data_AF-A0A1H6HGP8-F1
#
_entry.id   AF-A0A1H6HGP8-F1
#
_cell.length_a   1.000
_cell.length_b   1.000
_cell.length_c   1.000
_cell.angle_alpha   90.00
_cell.angle_beta   90.00
_cell.angle_gamma   90.00
#
_symmetry.space_group_name_H-M   'P 1'
#
loop_
_entity.id
_entity.type
_entity.pdbx_description
1 polymer ?
#
loop_
_entity_poly.entity_id
_entity_poly.type
_entity_poly.pdbx_seq_one_letter_code
_entity_poly.pdbx_strand_id
1 'polypeptide(L)'
;MRRRFGSILILAALALTLGTVPALAHKMKVFATAEGTTISGYAYFNGGNRAAGVRVAVADPAGTPVFSGTTDEGGAFRFEATRRTDHVISVAGDDGHAATFVVTAAELPERLPGAEAGSAALPASPPPVGSLSRPAAVDPDDLRAMIEQGVARQIRPLREQIESYQDKIWWHDVLGGIGYIVGLGGLAYGLTQRRTGVAR
;
A
#
# COMPACT_ATOMS: atom_id res chain seq x y z
N MET A 1 -47.45 -24.26 -21.16
CA MET A 1 -46.00 -24.13 -21.50
C MET A 1 -45.36 -22.81 -21.07
N ARG A 2 -45.94 -21.62 -21.36
CA ARG A 2 -45.36 -20.30 -21.01
C ARG A 2 -44.93 -20.08 -19.55
N ARG A 3 -45.66 -20.63 -18.57
CA ARG A 3 -45.33 -20.46 -17.13
C ARG A 3 -44.07 -21.20 -16.69
N ARG A 4 -43.78 -22.37 -17.28
CA ARG A 4 -42.59 -23.18 -16.93
C ARG A 4 -41.29 -22.58 -17.49
N PHE A 5 -41.36 -21.95 -18.66
CA PHE A 5 -40.23 -21.21 -19.23
C PHE A 5 -39.84 -19.97 -18.41
N GLY A 6 -40.82 -19.25 -17.85
CA GLY A 6 -40.56 -18.12 -16.96
C GLY A 6 -39.85 -18.53 -15.67
N SER A 7 -40.25 -19.66 -15.06
CA SER A 7 -39.60 -20.19 -13.86
C SER A 7 -38.16 -20.64 -14.11
N ILE A 8 -37.87 -21.23 -15.28
CA ILE A 8 -36.51 -21.65 -15.67
C ILE A 8 -35.61 -20.44 -15.91
N LEU A 9 -36.13 -19.36 -16.54
CA LEU A 9 -35.37 -18.11 -16.71
C LEU A 9 -35.09 -17.41 -15.37
N ILE A 10 -36.02 -17.45 -14.43
CA ILE A 10 -35.83 -16.90 -13.07
C ILE A 10 -34.80 -17.72 -12.28
N LEU A 11 -34.89 -19.06 -12.33
CA LEU A 11 -33.91 -19.94 -11.68
C LEU A 11 -32.52 -19.82 -12.32
N ALA A 12 -32.44 -19.66 -13.64
CA ALA A 12 -31.18 -19.44 -14.35
C ALA A 12 -30.58 -18.06 -14.02
N ALA A 13 -31.40 -17.01 -13.96
CA ALA A 13 -30.96 -15.67 -13.55
C ALA A 13 -30.52 -15.64 -12.07
N LEU A 14 -31.21 -16.37 -11.19
CA LEU A 14 -30.85 -16.51 -9.78
C LEU A 14 -29.57 -17.34 -9.61
N ALA A 15 -29.42 -18.45 -10.34
CA ALA A 15 -28.20 -19.25 -10.32
C ALA A 15 -26.98 -18.46 -10.86
N LEU A 16 -27.20 -17.55 -11.82
CA LEU A 16 -26.14 -16.69 -12.36
C LEU A 16 -25.73 -15.58 -11.39
N THR A 17 -26.59 -15.14 -10.46
CA THR A 17 -26.24 -14.16 -9.41
C THR A 17 -25.62 -14.78 -8.16
N LEU A 18 -25.89 -16.07 -7.87
CA LEU A 18 -25.24 -16.78 -6.76
C LEU A 18 -23.83 -17.30 -7.09
N GLY A 19 -23.41 -17.25 -8.36
CA GLY A 19 -22.16 -17.87 -8.84
C GLY A 19 -20.88 -17.02 -8.71
N THR A 20 -20.97 -15.76 -8.27
CA THR A 20 -19.80 -14.87 -8.18
C THR A 20 -19.68 -14.27 -6.78
N VAL A 21 -19.40 -15.12 -5.80
CA VAL A 21 -18.86 -14.62 -4.54
C VAL A 21 -17.45 -14.12 -4.87
N PRO A 22 -17.12 -12.83 -4.68
CA PRO A 22 -15.74 -12.42 -4.78
C PRO A 22 -14.96 -13.24 -3.75
N ALA A 23 -14.00 -14.05 -4.19
CA ALA A 23 -13.03 -14.62 -3.29
C ALA A 23 -12.42 -13.44 -2.54
N LEU A 24 -12.59 -13.38 -1.22
CA LEU A 24 -12.01 -12.34 -0.37
C LEU A 24 -10.53 -12.22 -0.72
N ALA A 25 -10.21 -11.17 -1.47
CA ALA A 25 -8.93 -11.02 -2.12
C ALA A 25 -7.86 -10.86 -1.05
N HIS A 26 -6.99 -11.85 -0.92
CA HIS A 26 -5.79 -11.84 -0.07
C HIS A 26 -4.72 -10.94 -0.68
N LYS A 27 -5.11 -9.71 -1.05
CA LYS A 27 -4.16 -8.76 -1.63
C LYS A 27 -3.18 -8.35 -0.54
N MET A 28 -1.96 -8.82 -0.69
CA MET A 28 -0.83 -8.44 0.14
C MET A 28 -0.42 -7.00 -0.19
N LYS A 29 0.08 -6.31 0.81
CA LYS A 29 0.64 -4.96 0.76
C LYS A 29 1.91 -4.94 1.59
N VAL A 30 2.80 -4.01 1.28
CA VAL A 30 4.00 -3.73 2.06
C VAL A 30 4.14 -2.23 2.24
N PHE A 31 4.57 -1.85 3.43
CA PHE A 31 4.98 -0.49 3.74
C PHE A 31 6.42 -0.52 4.25
N ALA A 32 7.19 0.50 3.93
CA ALA A 32 8.54 0.70 4.48
C ALA A 32 8.85 2.19 4.66
N THR A 33 9.85 2.49 5.48
CA THR A 33 10.41 3.83 5.64
C THR A 33 11.88 3.72 6.03
N ALA A 34 12.63 4.78 5.79
CA ALA A 34 13.97 4.94 6.36
C ALA A 34 13.95 5.79 7.64
N GLU A 35 14.73 5.38 8.63
CA GLU A 35 15.09 6.16 9.81
C GLU A 35 16.62 6.15 9.93
N GLY A 36 17.26 7.24 9.51
CA GLY A 36 18.70 7.24 9.32
C GLY A 36 19.11 6.20 8.27
N THR A 37 20.08 5.35 8.59
CA THR A 37 20.51 4.27 7.69
C THR A 37 19.63 3.03 7.76
N THR A 38 18.76 2.93 8.76
CA THR A 38 17.90 1.77 8.91
C THR A 38 16.66 1.90 8.03
N ILE A 39 16.40 0.93 7.17
CA ILE A 39 15.10 0.75 6.53
C ILE A 39 14.29 -0.29 7.32
N SER A 40 13.05 0.07 7.66
CA SER A 40 12.11 -0.83 8.35
C SER A 40 10.73 -0.76 7.74
N GLY A 41 10.01 -1.87 7.79
CA GLY A 41 8.69 -1.99 7.21
C GLY A 41 7.93 -3.20 7.72
N TYR A 42 6.75 -3.40 7.16
CA TYR A 42 5.95 -4.59 7.42
C TYR A 42 5.05 -4.93 6.24
N ALA A 43 4.74 -6.22 6.12
CA ALA A 43 3.78 -6.76 5.16
C ALA A 43 2.45 -7.08 5.85
N TYR A 44 1.36 -6.86 5.13
CA TYR A 44 0.01 -7.07 5.64
C TYR A 44 -0.96 -7.39 4.50
N PHE A 45 -2.09 -8.00 4.83
CA PHE A 45 -3.17 -8.27 3.89
C PHE A 45 -4.24 -7.17 3.97
N ASN A 46 -5.04 -7.05 2.91
CA ASN A 46 -6.31 -6.33 2.97
C ASN A 46 -7.11 -6.73 4.23
N GLY A 47 -7.65 -5.75 4.95
CA GLY A 47 -8.27 -5.94 6.26
C GLY A 47 -7.32 -5.79 7.46
N GLY A 48 -6.00 -5.60 7.23
CA GLY A 48 -5.04 -5.18 8.25
C GLY A 48 -4.26 -6.30 8.95
N ASN A 49 -4.57 -7.57 8.67
CA ASN A 49 -3.87 -8.71 9.24
C ASN A 49 -2.38 -8.72 8.81
N ARG A 50 -1.47 -9.05 9.72
CA ARG A 50 -0.03 -9.11 9.45
C ARG A 50 0.34 -10.33 8.64
N ALA A 51 1.26 -10.16 7.69
CA ALA A 51 1.74 -11.23 6.82
C ALA A 51 3.10 -11.73 7.35
N ALA A 52 3.04 -12.73 8.24
CA ALA A 52 4.21 -13.32 8.89
C ALA A 52 4.88 -14.39 8.01
N GLY A 53 6.21 -14.55 8.15
CA GLY A 53 6.98 -15.59 7.44
C GLY A 53 7.08 -15.39 5.92
N VAL A 54 6.72 -14.21 5.41
CA VAL A 54 6.74 -13.89 3.98
C VAL A 54 8.14 -13.49 3.55
N ARG A 55 8.58 -13.95 2.38
CA ARG A 55 9.90 -13.59 1.84
C ARG A 55 9.98 -12.10 1.53
N VAL A 56 11.05 -11.46 1.99
CA VAL A 56 11.42 -10.08 1.67
C VAL A 56 12.68 -10.11 0.80
N ALA A 57 12.64 -9.40 -0.31
CA ALA A 57 13.80 -9.18 -1.17
C ALA A 57 13.91 -7.68 -1.48
N VAL A 58 15.11 -7.14 -1.40
CA VAL A 58 15.38 -5.74 -1.67
C VAL A 58 16.45 -5.65 -2.73
N ALA A 59 16.20 -4.83 -3.75
CA ALA A 59 17.14 -4.55 -4.82
C ALA A 59 17.33 -3.04 -5.00
N ASP A 60 18.45 -2.67 -5.61
CA ASP A 60 18.64 -1.32 -6.16
C ASP A 60 17.85 -1.15 -7.47
N PRO A 61 17.82 0.05 -8.09
CA PRO A 61 17.08 0.27 -9.35
C PRO A 61 17.62 -0.50 -10.55
N ALA A 62 18.87 -0.97 -10.47
CA ALA A 62 19.48 -1.82 -11.49
C ALA A 62 19.10 -3.30 -11.32
N GLY A 63 18.35 -3.65 -10.26
CA GLY A 63 17.98 -5.02 -9.92
C GLY A 63 19.06 -5.78 -9.15
N THR A 64 20.11 -5.10 -8.69
CA THR A 64 21.17 -5.71 -7.87
C THR A 64 20.60 -6.01 -6.48
N PRO A 65 20.72 -7.24 -5.97
CA PRO A 65 20.22 -7.59 -4.65
C PRO A 65 21.00 -6.83 -3.55
N VAL A 66 20.26 -6.18 -2.65
CA VAL A 66 20.78 -5.42 -1.50
C VAL A 66 20.53 -6.17 -0.19
N PHE A 67 19.34 -6.75 -0.03
CA PHE A 67 18.94 -7.49 1.18
C PHE A 67 17.97 -8.61 0.84
N SER A 68 18.00 -9.69 1.62
CA SER A 68 16.99 -10.75 1.59
C SER A 68 16.71 -11.24 3.01
N GLY A 69 15.45 -11.55 3.30
CA GLY A 69 15.02 -12.06 4.58
C GLY A 69 13.57 -12.54 4.55
N THR A 70 12.98 -12.68 5.73
CA THR A 70 11.56 -13.02 5.92
C THR A 70 10.95 -12.10 6.98
N THR A 71 9.65 -11.84 6.88
CA THR A 71 8.93 -11.09 7.90
C THR A 71 8.79 -11.89 9.20
N ASP A 72 8.78 -11.19 10.34
CA ASP A 72 8.54 -11.79 11.65
C ASP A 72 7.04 -12.07 11.92
N GLU A 73 6.69 -12.49 13.15
CA GLU A 73 5.30 -12.75 13.56
C GLU A 73 4.39 -11.52 13.45
N GLY A 74 4.97 -10.32 13.59
CA GLY A 74 4.28 -9.05 13.39
C GLY A 74 4.21 -8.62 11.92
N GLY A 75 4.69 -9.45 11.00
CA GLY A 75 4.83 -9.12 9.58
C GLY A 75 5.94 -8.12 9.30
N ALA A 76 6.79 -7.79 10.27
CA ALA A 76 7.79 -6.74 10.17
C ALA A 76 9.13 -7.24 9.62
N PHE A 77 9.90 -6.32 9.05
CA PHE A 77 11.28 -6.53 8.61
C PHE A 77 12.12 -5.27 8.83
N ARG A 78 13.44 -5.45 8.92
CA ARG A 78 14.40 -4.36 9.12
C ARG A 78 15.76 -4.73 8.51
N PHE A 79 16.43 -3.76 7.90
CA PHE A 79 17.82 -3.90 7.43
C PHE A 79 18.53 -2.53 7.39
N GLU A 80 19.86 -2.54 7.31
CA GLU A 80 20.68 -1.34 7.17
C GLU A 80 20.98 -1.05 5.70
N ALA A 81 20.64 0.15 5.24
CA ALA A 81 21.02 0.66 3.93
C ALA A 81 22.49 1.05 3.92
N THR A 82 23.23 0.54 2.93
CA THR A 82 24.66 0.82 2.76
C THR A 82 24.95 1.85 1.68
N ARG A 83 23.95 2.21 0.86
CA ARG A 83 24.06 3.21 -0.22
C ARG A 83 22.86 4.13 -0.22
N ARG A 84 23.05 5.38 -0.67
CA ARG A 84 21.97 6.36 -0.88
C ARG A 84 21.37 6.15 -2.28
N THR A 85 20.59 5.11 -2.44
CA THR A 85 19.87 4.79 -3.68
C THR A 85 18.44 4.39 -3.37
N ASP A 86 17.59 4.31 -4.39
CA ASP A 86 16.23 3.79 -4.21
C ASP A 86 16.30 2.30 -3.88
N HIS A 87 15.56 1.89 -2.85
CA HIS A 87 15.48 0.50 -2.43
C HIS A 87 14.11 -0.06 -2.82
N VAL A 88 14.10 -0.94 -3.81
CA VAL A 88 12.90 -1.64 -4.29
C VAL A 88 12.68 -2.86 -3.40
N ILE A 89 11.74 -2.74 -2.48
CA ILE A 89 11.40 -3.78 -1.52
C ILE A 89 10.24 -4.59 -2.07
N SER A 90 10.45 -5.88 -2.28
CA SER A 90 9.43 -6.83 -2.73
C SER A 90 9.15 -7.86 -1.66
N VAL A 91 7.88 -8.08 -1.37
CA VAL A 91 7.40 -9.17 -0.53
C VAL A 91 6.60 -10.15 -1.37
N ALA A 92 6.82 -11.45 -1.19
CA ALA A 92 6.14 -12.49 -1.96
C ALA A 92 5.72 -13.65 -1.05
N GLY A 93 4.42 -13.93 -1.03
CA GLY A 93 3.83 -15.09 -0.38
C GLY A 93 3.89 -16.34 -1.26
N ASP A 94 3.79 -17.51 -0.64
CA ASP A 94 3.84 -18.80 -1.35
C ASP A 94 2.59 -19.09 -2.20
N ASP A 95 1.54 -18.29 -2.02
CA ASP A 95 0.27 -18.35 -2.75
C ASP A 95 0.27 -17.50 -4.03
N GLY A 96 1.43 -16.95 -4.41
CA GLY A 96 1.61 -16.13 -5.61
C GLY A 96 1.24 -14.65 -5.44
N HIS A 97 0.85 -14.22 -4.24
CA HIS A 97 0.68 -12.79 -3.97
C HIS A 97 2.03 -12.11 -3.75
N ALA A 98 2.19 -10.93 -4.35
CA ALA A 98 3.37 -10.10 -4.16
C ALA A 98 2.97 -8.63 -4.02
N ALA A 99 3.79 -7.89 -3.29
CA ALA A 99 3.67 -6.45 -3.17
C ALA A 99 5.06 -5.80 -3.19
N THR A 100 5.13 -4.59 -3.72
CA THR A 100 6.38 -3.84 -3.86
C THR A 100 6.23 -2.43 -3.28
N PHE A 101 7.27 -1.94 -2.63
CA PHE A 101 7.37 -0.59 -2.12
C PHE A 101 8.77 -0.04 -2.41
N VAL A 102 8.87 1.26 -2.69
CA VAL A 102 10.16 1.92 -2.92
C VAL A 102 10.42 2.90 -1.79
N VAL A 103 11.53 2.68 -1.06
CA VAL A 103 12.10 3.72 -0.19
C VAL A 103 13.07 4.52 -1.05
N THR A 104 12.82 5.81 -1.18
CA THR A 104 13.58 6.66 -2.11
C THR A 104 14.93 7.04 -1.52
N ALA A 105 15.92 7.31 -2.37
CA ALA A 105 17.25 7.79 -1.96
C ALA A 105 17.18 9.09 -1.14
N ALA A 106 16.13 9.90 -1.34
CA ALA A 106 15.89 11.14 -0.61
C ALA A 106 15.57 10.93 0.88
N GLU A 107 14.99 9.78 1.24
CA GLU A 107 14.71 9.40 2.64
C GLU A 107 15.95 8.90 3.38
N LEU A 108 17.07 8.71 2.68
CA LEU A 108 18.32 8.20 3.23
C LEU A 108 19.34 9.32 3.47
N PRO A 109 20.19 9.19 4.52
CA PRO A 109 21.21 10.18 4.87
C PRO A 109 22.17 10.48 3.72
N GLU A 110 22.52 11.77 3.57
CA GLU A 110 23.43 12.24 2.52
C GLU A 110 24.83 11.63 2.62
N ARG A 111 25.24 11.23 3.83
CA ARG A 111 26.52 10.58 4.11
C ARG A 111 26.66 9.17 3.51
N LEU A 112 25.57 8.54 3.09
CA LEU A 112 25.65 7.22 2.45
C LEU A 112 26.20 7.37 1.02
N PRO A 113 27.11 6.48 0.58
CA PRO A 113 27.69 6.53 -0.75
C PRO A 113 26.62 6.27 -1.83
N GLY A 114 26.76 6.88 -3.01
CA GLY A 114 25.82 6.74 -4.13
C GLY A 114 24.91 7.96 -4.37
N ALA A 115 25.10 9.03 -3.58
CA ALA A 115 24.50 10.34 -3.84
C ALA A 115 25.17 11.02 -5.05
N GLU A 116 24.86 10.62 -6.29
CA GLU A 116 25.25 11.41 -7.46
C GLU A 116 24.11 11.53 -8.48
N ALA A 117 23.50 12.72 -8.51
CA ALA A 117 23.57 13.62 -9.67
C ALA A 117 22.97 14.99 -9.30
N GLY A 118 23.83 15.98 -9.09
CA GLY A 118 23.44 17.40 -9.15
C GLY A 118 23.74 18.25 -7.91
N SER A 119 25.02 18.53 -7.62
CA SER A 119 25.40 19.90 -7.23
C SER A 119 26.89 20.12 -7.46
N ALA A 120 27.19 21.16 -8.21
CA ALA A 120 28.51 21.53 -8.68
C ALA A 120 29.46 21.86 -7.51
N ALA A 121 30.68 21.35 -7.62
CA ALA A 121 31.79 21.69 -6.75
C ALA A 121 32.13 23.19 -6.84
N LEU A 122 32.31 23.81 -5.68
CA LEU A 122 33.08 25.04 -5.50
C LEU A 122 34.21 24.79 -4.48
N PRO A 123 35.34 25.53 -4.58
CA PRO A 123 36.64 25.08 -4.13
C PRO A 123 36.87 25.27 -2.62
N ALA A 124 37.78 24.44 -2.09
CA ALA A 124 38.28 24.47 -0.73
C ALA A 124 38.94 25.81 -0.37
N SER A 125 38.65 26.31 0.84
CA SER A 125 39.37 27.40 1.52
C SER A 125 40.16 26.87 2.72
N PRO A 126 41.26 27.55 3.12
CA PRO A 126 42.30 27.05 4.05
C PRO A 126 41.85 26.96 5.53
N PRO A 127 42.62 26.29 6.41
CA PRO A 127 42.16 25.94 7.76
C PRO A 127 42.09 27.15 8.71
N PRO A 128 41.11 27.22 9.63
CA PRO A 128 41.10 28.20 10.70
C PRO A 128 41.98 27.74 11.87
N VAL A 129 42.83 28.64 12.34
CA VAL A 129 43.50 28.59 13.64
C VAL A 129 42.59 29.19 14.70
N GLY A 130 42.47 28.53 15.86
CA GLY A 130 41.87 29.09 17.07
C GLY A 130 40.62 28.37 17.55
N SER A 131 40.81 27.28 18.30
CA SER A 131 39.76 26.62 19.07
C SER A 131 39.56 27.35 20.40
N LEU A 132 38.37 27.92 20.61
CA LEU A 132 37.80 28.17 21.92
C LEU A 132 36.46 27.43 21.99
N SER A 133 36.35 26.49 22.93
CA SER A 133 35.17 25.66 23.15
C SER A 133 33.94 26.51 23.44
N ARG A 134 33.05 26.60 22.44
CA ARG A 134 31.66 27.06 22.59
C ARG A 134 30.83 25.90 23.15
N PRO A 135 29.84 26.14 24.04
CA PRO A 135 28.91 25.08 24.43
C PRO A 135 28.28 24.46 23.18
N ALA A 136 28.11 23.14 23.19
CA ALA A 136 27.63 22.33 22.07
C ALA A 136 26.40 22.99 21.43
N ALA A 137 26.62 23.65 20.29
CA ALA A 137 25.53 24.04 19.43
C ALA A 137 24.95 22.73 18.90
N VAL A 138 23.66 22.49 19.16
CA VAL A 138 22.92 21.38 18.55
C VAL A 138 23.17 21.47 17.05
N ASP A 139 23.73 20.41 16.47
CA ASP A 139 23.99 20.35 15.04
C ASP A 139 22.63 20.49 14.32
N PRO A 140 22.47 21.46 13.41
CA PRO A 140 21.24 21.59 12.62
C PRO A 140 20.80 20.29 11.95
N ASP A 141 21.73 19.39 11.62
CA ASP A 141 21.44 18.11 10.99
C ASP A 141 20.89 17.08 11.98
N ASP A 142 21.33 17.10 13.24
CA ASP A 142 20.74 16.27 14.31
C ASP A 142 19.30 16.70 14.61
N LEU A 143 19.03 18.02 14.59
CA LEU A 143 17.68 18.54 14.80
C LEU A 143 16.74 18.15 13.65
N ARG A 144 17.21 18.21 12.40
CA ARG A 144 16.45 17.73 11.22
C ARG A 144 16.14 16.26 11.33
N ALA A 145 17.12 15.43 11.67
CA ALA A 145 16.93 13.99 11.86
C ALA A 145 15.88 13.70 12.95
N MET A 146 15.90 14.42 14.07
CA MET A 146 14.89 14.27 15.14
C MET A 146 13.49 14.69 14.68
N ILE A 147 13.37 15.75 13.89
CA ILE A 147 12.07 16.21 13.34
C ILE A 147 11.54 15.19 12.34
N GLU A 148 12.37 14.74 11.40
CA GLU A 148 12.01 13.73 10.40
C GLU A 148 11.59 12.41 11.07
N GLN A 149 12.33 11.98 12.11
CA GLN A 149 11.96 10.85 12.96
C GLN A 149 10.59 11.00 13.61
N GLY A 150 10.30 12.19 14.17
CA GLY A 150 9.01 12.48 14.79
C GLY A 150 7.85 12.47 13.78
N VAL A 151 8.05 13.09 12.63
CA VAL A 151 7.05 13.20 11.56
C VAL A 151 6.77 11.85 10.90
N ALA A 152 7.80 11.06 10.57
CA ALA A 152 7.64 9.72 10.00
C ALA A 152 6.85 8.79 10.93
N ARG A 153 7.09 8.90 12.25
CA ARG A 153 6.38 8.14 13.27
C ARG A 153 4.90 8.50 13.37
N GLN A 154 4.55 9.77 13.10
CA GLN A 154 3.17 10.26 13.13
C GLN A 154 2.39 10.02 11.83
N ILE A 155 3.04 10.00 10.66
CA ILE A 155 2.37 9.79 9.37
C ILE A 155 2.04 8.30 9.14
N ARG A 156 2.87 7.37 9.63
CA ARG A 156 2.65 5.91 9.56
C ARG A 156 1.20 5.50 9.91
N PRO A 157 0.68 5.78 11.12
CA PRO A 157 -0.67 5.38 11.50
C PRO A 157 -1.78 6.10 10.71
N LEU A 158 -1.53 7.30 10.19
CA LEU A 158 -2.53 8.06 9.42
C LEU A 158 -2.79 7.46 8.04
N ARG A 159 -1.75 6.99 7.35
CA ARG A 159 -1.94 6.29 6.06
C ARG A 159 -2.70 4.97 6.22
N GLU A 160 -2.38 4.20 7.26
CA GLU A 160 -3.08 2.95 7.59
C GLU A 160 -4.59 3.19 7.81
N GLN A 161 -4.94 4.27 8.51
CA GLN A 161 -6.36 4.62 8.74
C GLN A 161 -7.08 4.99 7.44
N ILE A 162 -6.48 5.82 6.58
CA ILE A 162 -7.08 6.23 5.30
C ILE A 162 -7.39 4.99 4.43
N GLU A 163 -6.46 4.05 4.38
CA GLU A 163 -6.62 2.83 3.58
C GLU A 163 -7.73 1.92 4.14
N SER A 164 -7.84 1.81 5.47
CA SER A 164 -8.94 1.07 6.11
C SER A 164 -10.33 1.68 5.86
N TYR A 165 -10.42 3.01 5.67
CA TYR A 165 -11.68 3.69 5.36
C TYR A 165 -12.09 3.48 3.90
N GLN A 166 -11.14 3.46 2.96
CA GLN A 166 -11.43 3.20 1.53
C GLN A 166 -12.05 1.80 1.33
N ASP A 167 -11.58 0.79 2.07
CA ASP A 167 -12.13 -0.57 2.00
C ASP A 167 -13.61 -0.65 2.43
N LYS A 168 -14.04 0.19 3.39
CA LYS A 168 -15.44 0.21 3.87
C LYS A 168 -16.40 0.91 2.92
N ILE A 169 -15.91 1.88 2.15
CA ILE A 169 -16.75 2.65 1.22
C ILE A 169 -17.13 1.79 0.00
N TRP A 170 -16.21 0.94 -0.47
CA TRP A 170 -16.44 0.06 -1.61
C TRP A 170 -17.68 -0.85 -1.46
N TRP A 171 -17.94 -1.37 -0.25
CA TRP A 171 -19.11 -2.22 0.01
C TRP A 171 -20.45 -1.50 -0.18
N HIS A 172 -20.53 -0.22 0.20
CA HIS A 172 -21.76 0.56 0.06
C HIS A 172 -22.06 0.86 -1.42
N ASP A 173 -21.03 1.13 -2.21
CA ASP A 173 -21.18 1.42 -3.64
C ASP A 173 -21.66 0.17 -4.41
N VAL A 174 -21.12 -1.01 -4.08
CA VAL A 174 -21.56 -2.29 -4.67
C VAL A 174 -23.01 -2.60 -4.31
N LEU A 175 -23.38 -2.48 -3.03
CA LEU A 175 -24.77 -2.72 -2.58
C LEU A 175 -25.74 -1.72 -3.21
N GLY A 176 -25.34 -0.45 -3.30
CA GLY A 176 -26.10 0.61 -3.95
C GLY A 176 -26.32 0.34 -5.45
N GLY A 177 -25.27 -0.10 -6.15
CA GLY A 177 -25.35 -0.49 -7.57
C GLY A 177 -26.31 -1.68 -7.80
N ILE A 178 -26.22 -2.72 -6.97
CA ILE A 178 -27.15 -3.86 -7.02
C ILE A 178 -28.59 -3.40 -6.76
N GLY A 179 -28.80 -2.56 -5.74
CA GLY A 179 -30.10 -1.99 -5.42
C GLY A 179 -30.71 -1.19 -6.57
N TYR A 180 -29.88 -0.42 -7.28
CA TYR A 180 -30.31 0.37 -8.44
C TYR A 180 -30.77 -0.51 -9.62
N ILE A 181 -30.01 -1.57 -9.94
CA ILE A 181 -30.35 -2.51 -11.01
C ILE A 181 -31.66 -3.24 -10.69
N VAL A 182 -31.78 -3.78 -9.47
CA VAL A 182 -32.99 -4.50 -9.04
C VAL A 182 -34.19 -3.55 -8.97
N GLY A 183 -33.99 -2.33 -8.47
CA GLY A 183 -35.02 -1.30 -8.39
C GLY A 183 -35.57 -0.91 -9.76
N LEU A 184 -34.70 -0.54 -10.70
CA LEU A 184 -35.11 -0.17 -12.06
C LEU A 184 -35.73 -1.36 -12.80
N GLY A 185 -35.13 -2.54 -12.71
CA GLY A 185 -35.65 -3.76 -13.33
C GLY A 185 -37.04 -4.13 -12.81
N GLY A 186 -37.24 -4.06 -11.49
CA GLY A 186 -38.53 -4.31 -10.85
C GLY A 186 -39.59 -3.29 -11.27
N LEU A 187 -39.21 -2.02 -11.39
CA LEU A 187 -40.12 -0.94 -11.79
C LEU A 187 -40.54 -1.09 -13.27
N ALA A 188 -39.60 -1.39 -14.16
CA ALA A 188 -39.88 -1.66 -15.58
C ALA A 188 -40.77 -2.90 -15.78
N TYR A 189 -40.53 -3.99 -15.03
CA TYR A 189 -41.36 -5.19 -15.03
C TYR A 189 -42.78 -4.89 -14.50
N GLY A 190 -42.86 -4.14 -13.40
CA GLY A 190 -44.12 -3.71 -12.80
C GLY A 190 -44.98 -2.94 -13.80
N LEU A 191 -44.39 -1.98 -14.53
CA LEU A 191 -45.08 -1.18 -15.54
C LEU A 191 -45.52 -1.98 -16.78
N THR A 192 -44.70 -2.92 -17.26
CA THR A 192 -45.05 -3.78 -18.40
C THR A 192 -46.21 -4.73 -18.07
N GLN A 193 -46.27 -5.27 -16.85
CA GLN A 193 -47.41 -6.07 -16.38
C GLN A 193 -48.74 -5.30 -16.36
N ARG A 194 -48.72 -4.01 -15.98
CA ARG A 194 -49.94 -3.17 -15.98
C ARG A 194 -50.47 -2.94 -17.40
N ARG A 195 -49.57 -2.78 -18.37
CA ARG A 195 -49.94 -2.56 -19.78
C ARG A 195 -50.57 -3.81 -20.42
N THR A 196 -50.16 -5.00 -20.01
CA THR A 196 -50.81 -6.26 -20.43
C THR A 196 -52.11 -6.57 -19.69
N GLY A 197 -52.32 -6.01 -18.50
CA GLY A 197 -53.56 -6.18 -17.73
C GLY A 197 -54.73 -5.29 -18.19
N VAL A 198 -54.45 -4.18 -18.86
CA VAL A 198 -55.46 -3.23 -19.38
C VAL A 198 -55.98 -3.62 -20.78
N ALA A 199 -55.34 -4.58 -21.44
CA ALA A 199 -55.75 -5.08 -22.76
C ALA A 199 -56.68 -6.32 -22.71
N ARG A 200 -57.42 -6.52 -21.61
CA ARG A 200 -58.42 -7.59 -21.45
C ARG A 200 -59.76 -7.03 -21.03
#